data_AF-A0A3L7NL21-F1
#
_entry.id   AF-A0A3L7NL21-F1
#
_cell.length_a   1.000
_cell.length_b   1.000
_cell.length_c   1.000
_cell.angle_alpha   90.00
_cell.angle_beta   90.00
_cell.angle_gamma   90.00
#
_symmetry.space_group_name_H-M   'P 1'
#
loop_
_entity.id
_entity.type
_entity.pdbx_description
1 polymer ?
#
loop_
_entity_poly.entity_id
_entity_poly.type
_entity_poly.pdbx_seq_one_letter_code
_entity_poly.pdbx_strand_id
1 'polypeptide(L)'
;MDSSVPRPDSSPQATGTFFDTFDGWAQLLRQARPEQQTPAGDQTGEGDCAAEVAPGSFPPADWATDSHAGPEEALPWRPLHRPPMALVHIVDDGRDTGEIVRLRDDTLLIGRSTGGVVIRHDPSLCEQHARLDRLPGGGWLLTDLGTTAGTWVRVTTARLRPGTRFQLGGTRIEFAERASGTPLLVASATADHWEYSCPSPPFLIGRAEAAAAGDGEEAEDFRLEEGMRVVGIDDPFISPIHAEVIAGRRGWRIVNRGLNGLWVRLATPLRLDATAQFQCGEQRFVLELLEAPLAS
;
A
#
# COMPACT_ATOMS: atom_id res chain seq x y z
N MET A 1 -35.92 -48.16 15.66
CA MET A 1 -36.68 -46.95 15.29
C MET A 1 -36.03 -45.81 16.05
N ASP A 2 -34.80 -45.41 15.71
CA ASP A 2 -34.39 -44.74 14.47
C ASP A 2 -35.09 -43.37 14.37
N SER A 3 -34.46 -42.33 14.93
CA SER A 3 -33.72 -41.26 14.22
C SER A 3 -34.59 -40.00 14.10
N SER A 4 -34.19 -38.87 14.68
CA SER A 4 -33.44 -37.87 13.94
C SER A 4 -32.63 -36.95 14.87
N VAL A 5 -31.31 -37.03 14.74
CA VAL A 5 -30.31 -36.09 15.23
C VAL A 5 -29.99 -35.12 14.10
N PRO A 6 -29.94 -33.80 14.30
CA PRO A 6 -29.21 -32.93 13.39
C PRO A 6 -27.72 -32.93 13.76
N ARG A 7 -26.87 -33.34 12.82
CA ARG A 7 -25.40 -33.25 12.91
C ARG A 7 -24.91 -31.83 12.58
N PRO A 8 -23.71 -31.44 13.08
CA PRO A 8 -23.08 -30.15 12.85
C PRO A 8 -22.12 -30.18 11.65
N ASP A 9 -22.13 -29.12 10.84
CA ASP A 9 -21.03 -28.60 10.00
C ASP A 9 -21.55 -27.28 9.39
N SER A 10 -20.88 -26.13 9.39
CA SER A 10 -19.52 -25.91 8.90
C SER A 10 -18.84 -24.70 9.58
N SER A 11 -17.65 -24.96 10.13
CA SER A 11 -16.44 -24.12 10.16
C SER A 11 -16.55 -22.58 10.24
N PRO A 12 -16.18 -21.97 11.38
CA PRO A 12 -15.69 -20.60 11.42
C PRO A 12 -14.16 -20.61 11.32
N GLN A 13 -13.60 -20.36 10.13
CA GLN A 13 -12.17 -20.05 9.98
C GLN A 13 -11.93 -19.04 8.85
N ALA A 14 -11.61 -17.81 9.24
CA ALA A 14 -10.48 -17.03 8.72
C ALA A 14 -10.35 -15.75 9.54
N THR A 15 -9.68 -15.85 10.68
CA THR A 15 -8.89 -14.76 11.25
C THR A 15 -7.83 -14.37 10.22
N GLY A 16 -8.10 -13.32 9.44
CA GLY A 16 -7.19 -12.69 8.50
C GLY A 16 -6.97 -11.24 8.88
N THR A 17 -5.87 -10.97 9.55
CA THR A 17 -5.35 -9.64 9.82
C THR A 17 -4.77 -9.00 8.55
N PHE A 18 -4.85 -7.66 8.52
CA PHE A 18 -3.83 -6.73 8.01
C PHE A 18 -3.86 -6.32 6.51
N PHE A 19 -4.35 -5.07 6.29
CA PHE A 19 -4.05 -4.15 5.18
C PHE A 19 -4.81 -4.27 3.83
N ASP A 20 -6.14 -4.24 3.86
CA ASP A 20 -6.95 -3.99 2.64
C ASP A 20 -7.14 -2.50 2.37
N THR A 21 -6.17 -1.90 1.68
CA THR A 21 -6.41 -0.94 0.58
C THR A 21 -5.10 -0.69 -0.17
N PHE A 22 -4.68 -1.69 -0.96
CA PHE A 22 -3.53 -1.61 -1.87
C PHE A 22 -3.95 -1.71 -3.35
N ASP A 23 -5.22 -2.03 -3.64
CA ASP A 23 -5.66 -2.52 -4.95
C ASP A 23 -5.64 -1.49 -6.09
N GLY A 24 -5.85 -0.21 -5.81
CA GLY A 24 -5.87 0.82 -6.87
C GLY A 24 -4.55 0.95 -7.63
N TRP A 25 -3.43 0.70 -6.94
CA TRP A 25 -2.08 0.89 -7.49
C TRP A 25 -1.54 -0.33 -8.24
N ALA A 26 -1.77 -1.53 -7.71
CA ALA A 26 -1.42 -2.76 -8.41
C ALA A 26 -2.21 -2.91 -9.72
N GLN A 27 -3.43 -2.36 -9.80
CA GLN A 27 -4.23 -2.34 -11.02
C GLN A 27 -3.70 -1.36 -12.07
N LEU A 28 -3.24 -0.17 -11.68
CA LEU A 28 -2.60 0.80 -12.59
C LEU A 28 -1.26 0.30 -13.14
N LEU A 29 -0.41 -0.33 -12.32
CA LEU A 29 0.84 -0.94 -12.79
C LEU A 29 0.61 -2.15 -13.71
N ARG A 30 -0.49 -2.89 -13.53
CA ARG A 30 -0.92 -3.94 -14.48
C ARG A 30 -1.41 -3.37 -15.80
N GLN A 31 -2.10 -2.22 -15.79
CA GLN A 31 -2.61 -1.54 -16.99
C GLN A 31 -1.52 -0.84 -17.80
N ALA A 32 -0.40 -0.46 -17.18
CA ALA A 32 0.74 0.16 -17.86
C ALA A 32 1.64 -0.83 -18.65
N ARG A 33 1.27 -2.12 -18.72
CA ARG A 33 1.90 -3.06 -19.67
C ARG A 33 1.36 -2.74 -21.07
N PRO A 34 2.20 -2.43 -22.08
CA PRO A 34 1.72 -2.31 -23.44
C PRO A 34 1.10 -3.65 -23.86
N GLU A 35 -0.21 -3.64 -24.12
CA GLU A 35 -0.94 -4.77 -24.66
C GLU A 35 -0.23 -5.21 -25.95
N GLN A 36 0.21 -6.47 -25.98
CA GLN A 36 0.63 -7.10 -27.22
C GLN A 36 -0.60 -7.22 -28.11
N GLN A 37 -0.78 -6.24 -28.99
CA GLN A 37 -1.75 -6.30 -30.08
C GLN A 37 -1.47 -7.55 -30.91
N THR A 38 -2.39 -8.50 -30.87
CA THR A 38 -2.47 -9.59 -31.85
C THR A 38 -2.97 -8.99 -33.17
N PRO A 39 -2.34 -9.25 -34.33
CA PRO A 39 -2.90 -8.80 -35.60
C PRO A 39 -4.12 -9.66 -35.92
N ALA A 40 -5.25 -8.99 -36.22
CA ALA A 40 -6.41 -9.62 -36.81
C ALA A 40 -6.05 -10.08 -38.24
N GLY A 41 -5.99 -11.40 -38.45
CA GLY A 41 -5.98 -12.01 -39.77
C GLY A 41 -7.40 -12.41 -40.14
N ASP A 42 -7.98 -11.73 -41.13
CA ASP A 42 -9.21 -12.15 -41.81
C ASP A 42 -8.86 -12.88 -43.11
N GLN A 43 -9.63 -13.91 -43.41
CA GLN A 43 -9.38 -14.93 -44.44
C GLN A 43 -9.95 -14.49 -45.80
N THR A 44 -9.45 -15.08 -46.90
CA THR A 44 -10.25 -15.70 -47.98
C THR A 44 -9.35 -16.15 -49.14
N GLY A 45 -9.59 -17.36 -49.67
CA GLY A 45 -9.04 -17.79 -50.96
C GLY A 45 -8.81 -19.29 -51.09
N GLU A 46 -9.81 -19.98 -51.64
CA GLU A 46 -9.87 -21.42 -51.99
C GLU A 46 -8.75 -21.95 -52.90
N GLY A 47 -8.52 -23.27 -52.87
CA GLY A 47 -7.79 -23.98 -53.94
C GLY A 47 -7.42 -25.43 -53.62
N ASP A 48 -8.25 -26.36 -54.11
CA ASP A 48 -8.12 -27.82 -54.16
C ASP A 48 -6.72 -28.36 -54.53
N CYS A 49 -6.39 -29.58 -54.07
CA CYS A 49 -5.84 -30.70 -54.86
C CYS A 49 -5.60 -31.95 -53.99
N ALA A 50 -6.17 -33.08 -54.43
CA ALA A 50 -6.20 -34.38 -53.78
C ALA A 50 -4.91 -35.21 -53.91
N ALA A 51 -4.69 -36.14 -52.96
CA ALA A 51 -4.01 -37.41 -53.21
C ALA A 51 -4.42 -38.48 -52.16
N GLU A 52 -4.90 -39.61 -52.65
CA GLU A 52 -5.31 -40.82 -51.94
C GLU A 52 -4.16 -41.54 -51.21
N VAL A 53 -4.44 -42.14 -50.05
CA VAL A 53 -3.81 -43.38 -49.58
C VAL A 53 -4.87 -44.29 -48.94
N ALA A 54 -4.84 -45.56 -49.35
CA ALA A 54 -5.79 -46.64 -49.11
C ALA A 54 -5.79 -47.21 -47.66
N PRO A 55 -6.72 -48.12 -47.30
CA PRO A 55 -7.28 -48.24 -45.95
C PRO A 55 -6.48 -49.19 -45.04
N GLY A 56 -6.20 -48.73 -43.82
CA GLY A 56 -5.69 -49.53 -42.72
C GLY A 56 -6.50 -49.25 -41.46
N SER A 57 -7.33 -50.22 -41.08
CA SER A 57 -8.06 -50.38 -39.82
C SER A 57 -7.53 -49.57 -38.61
N PHE A 58 -8.33 -48.61 -38.15
CA PHE A 58 -8.34 -48.17 -36.74
C PHE A 58 -9.77 -48.38 -36.19
N PRO A 59 -9.94 -48.77 -34.91
CA PRO A 59 -11.24 -49.11 -34.33
C PRO A 59 -12.16 -47.86 -34.28
N PRO A 60 -13.49 -48.01 -34.16
CA PRO A 60 -14.34 -46.87 -33.86
C PRO A 60 -14.02 -46.47 -32.41
N ALA A 61 -13.14 -45.48 -32.25
CA ALA A 61 -13.08 -44.75 -30.99
C ALA A 61 -14.32 -43.86 -30.98
N ASP A 62 -15.30 -44.28 -30.16
CA ASP A 62 -16.32 -43.41 -29.62
C ASP A 62 -15.62 -42.13 -29.15
N TRP A 63 -15.70 -41.07 -29.96
CA TRP A 63 -15.42 -39.72 -29.48
C TRP A 63 -16.63 -39.32 -28.64
N ALA A 64 -16.76 -39.97 -27.49
CA ALA A 64 -17.39 -39.36 -26.35
C ALA A 64 -16.80 -37.95 -26.24
N THR A 65 -17.67 -37.00 -26.00
CA THR A 65 -17.39 -35.57 -25.95
C THR A 65 -16.50 -35.29 -24.74
N ASP A 66 -15.23 -35.71 -24.81
CA ASP A 66 -14.19 -35.24 -23.93
C ASP A 66 -13.97 -33.79 -24.34
N SER A 67 -14.56 -32.90 -23.55
CA SER A 67 -14.11 -31.54 -23.40
C SER A 67 -12.59 -31.56 -23.22
N HIS A 68 -11.87 -31.43 -24.33
CA HIS A 68 -10.43 -31.24 -24.34
C HIS A 68 -10.20 -29.89 -23.68
N ALA A 69 -9.96 -29.91 -22.36
CA ALA A 69 -9.08 -28.93 -21.76
C ALA A 69 -7.82 -28.95 -22.63
N GLY A 70 -7.55 -27.84 -23.33
CA GLY A 70 -6.37 -27.74 -24.19
C GLY A 70 -5.11 -28.12 -23.40
N PRO A 71 -4.03 -28.53 -24.08
CA PRO A 71 -2.79 -28.89 -23.39
C PRO A 71 -2.42 -27.73 -22.45
N GLU A 72 -2.20 -28.03 -21.17
CA GLU A 72 -1.81 -27.02 -20.17
C GLU A 72 -0.62 -26.23 -20.73
N GLU A 73 -0.87 -24.98 -21.07
CA GLU A 73 0.12 -24.10 -21.67
C GLU A 73 1.26 -23.88 -20.68
N ALA A 74 2.51 -23.92 -21.17
CA ALA A 74 3.69 -23.91 -20.31
C ALA A 74 3.69 -22.71 -19.37
N LEU A 75 3.98 -22.94 -18.08
CA LEU A 75 4.11 -21.86 -17.11
C LEU A 75 5.25 -20.90 -17.51
N PRO A 76 5.10 -19.59 -17.25
CA PRO A 76 6.15 -18.63 -17.52
C PRO A 76 7.48 -19.05 -16.86
N TRP A 77 8.53 -19.22 -17.68
CA TRP A 77 9.85 -19.60 -17.16
C TRP A 77 10.37 -18.56 -16.17
N ARG A 78 10.91 -19.04 -15.03
CA ARG A 78 11.57 -18.20 -14.03
C ARG A 78 12.92 -18.79 -13.59
N PRO A 79 13.93 -17.95 -13.29
CA PRO A 79 15.18 -18.41 -12.72
C PRO A 79 14.99 -19.02 -11.32
N LEU A 80 15.43 -20.27 -11.12
CA LEU A 80 15.28 -20.99 -9.84
C LEU A 80 16.28 -20.55 -8.76
N HIS A 81 17.43 -19.99 -9.16
CA HIS A 81 18.52 -19.65 -8.24
C HIS A 81 18.64 -18.14 -7.96
N ARG A 82 17.85 -17.30 -8.64
CA ARG A 82 17.89 -15.86 -8.41
C ARG A 82 16.93 -15.53 -7.26
N PRO A 83 17.39 -14.84 -6.20
CA PRO A 83 16.49 -14.40 -5.14
C PRO A 83 15.41 -13.45 -5.69
N PRO A 84 14.23 -13.40 -5.05
CA PRO A 84 13.23 -12.40 -5.39
C PRO A 84 13.80 -11.00 -5.15
N MET A 85 13.66 -10.14 -6.15
CA MET A 85 14.16 -8.75 -6.13
C MET A 85 13.00 -7.79 -5.93
N ALA A 86 13.31 -6.50 -5.86
CA ALA A 86 12.29 -5.46 -5.83
C ALA A 86 12.61 -4.35 -6.83
N LEU A 87 11.63 -3.48 -7.05
CA LEU A 87 11.78 -2.19 -7.71
C LEU A 87 11.56 -1.10 -6.66
N VAL A 88 12.36 -0.04 -6.70
CA VAL A 88 12.04 1.23 -6.03
C VAL A 88 11.55 2.20 -7.08
N HIS A 89 10.32 2.67 -6.93
CA HIS A 89 9.78 3.79 -7.69
C HIS A 89 10.04 5.07 -6.91
N ILE A 90 10.66 6.05 -7.53
CA ILE A 90 10.91 7.40 -7.01
C ILE A 90 9.81 8.27 -7.62
N VAL A 91 8.83 8.68 -6.80
CA VAL A 91 7.58 9.28 -7.29
C VAL A 91 7.77 10.77 -7.58
N ASP A 92 7.40 11.24 -8.77
CA ASP A 92 7.49 12.65 -9.11
C ASP A 92 6.47 13.51 -8.34
N ASP A 93 6.79 14.78 -8.16
CA ASP A 93 5.95 15.73 -7.43
C ASP A 93 4.55 15.86 -8.03
N GLY A 94 3.53 15.71 -7.19
CA GLY A 94 2.12 15.76 -7.60
C GLY A 94 1.67 14.63 -8.52
N ARG A 95 2.55 13.67 -8.84
CA ARG A 95 2.25 12.51 -9.66
C ARG A 95 2.23 11.24 -8.83
N ASP A 96 1.80 10.19 -9.51
CA ASP A 96 1.70 8.83 -9.02
C ASP A 96 2.81 7.93 -9.62
N THR A 97 3.48 8.39 -10.67
CA THR A 97 4.61 7.73 -11.34
C THR A 97 5.94 8.45 -11.11
N GLY A 98 7.05 7.82 -11.47
CA GLY A 98 8.36 8.49 -11.62
C GLY A 98 9.47 7.51 -12.04
N GLU A 99 10.71 7.74 -11.58
CA GLU A 99 11.86 6.91 -11.93
C GLU A 99 11.76 5.51 -11.28
N ILE A 100 12.11 4.46 -12.04
CA ILE A 100 12.11 3.08 -11.55
C ILE A 100 13.54 2.56 -11.44
N VAL A 101 13.97 2.26 -10.23
CA VAL A 101 15.27 1.67 -9.91
C VAL A 101 15.09 0.20 -9.54
N ARG A 102 15.66 -0.70 -10.35
CA ARG A 102 15.67 -2.12 -10.04
C ARG A 102 16.75 -2.44 -9.01
N LEU A 103 16.38 -3.01 -7.87
CA LEU A 103 17.37 -3.49 -6.92
C LEU A 103 18.09 -4.73 -7.50
N ARG A 104 19.41 -4.64 -7.58
CA ARG A 104 20.30 -5.71 -8.06
C ARG A 104 21.19 -6.26 -6.94
N ASP A 105 21.49 -5.43 -5.95
CA ASP A 105 22.29 -5.78 -4.78
C ASP A 105 21.41 -6.06 -3.56
N ASP A 106 22.02 -6.61 -2.51
CA ASP A 106 21.36 -6.92 -1.24
C ASP A 106 21.02 -5.67 -0.43
N THR A 107 21.68 -4.55 -0.72
CA THR A 107 21.51 -3.29 0.00
C THR A 107 21.33 -2.15 -0.98
N LEU A 108 20.32 -1.30 -0.73
CA LEU A 108 20.15 -0.02 -1.41
C LEU A 108 20.21 1.11 -0.38
N LEU A 109 21.14 2.03 -0.58
CA LEU A 109 21.26 3.26 0.21
C LEU A 109 20.57 4.42 -0.52
N ILE A 110 19.72 5.15 0.20
CA ILE A 110 19.00 6.34 -0.26
C ILE A 110 19.54 7.55 0.49
N GLY A 111 19.91 8.60 -0.23
CA GLY A 111 20.46 9.81 0.36
C GLY A 111 20.46 11.02 -0.57
N ARG A 112 20.91 12.17 -0.05
CA ARG A 112 21.01 13.43 -0.79
C ARG A 112 22.24 13.49 -1.70
N SER A 113 23.35 12.93 -1.24
CA SER A 113 24.65 13.03 -1.93
C SER A 113 25.35 11.70 -2.17
N THR A 114 24.95 10.63 -1.45
CA THR A 114 25.57 9.31 -1.54
C THR A 114 24.51 8.21 -1.53
N GLY A 115 24.81 7.08 -2.18
CA GLY A 115 23.94 5.90 -2.25
C GLY A 115 23.65 5.41 -3.66
N GLY A 116 22.81 4.39 -3.78
CA GLY A 116 22.31 3.87 -5.05
C GLY A 116 21.14 4.70 -5.61
N VAL A 117 20.45 5.45 -4.74
CA VAL A 117 19.46 6.46 -5.11
C VAL A 117 19.87 7.78 -4.47
N VAL A 118 20.07 8.81 -5.29
CA VAL A 118 20.59 10.11 -4.86
C VAL A 118 19.68 11.24 -5.32
N ILE A 119 19.04 11.93 -4.38
CA ILE A 119 18.12 13.04 -4.65
C ILE A 119 18.75 14.35 -4.17
N ARG A 120 19.50 15.01 -5.04
CA ARG A 120 20.38 16.15 -4.66
C ARG A 120 19.63 17.42 -4.30
N HIS A 121 18.45 17.62 -4.87
CA HIS A 121 17.70 18.87 -4.76
C HIS A 121 16.82 18.94 -3.51
N ASP A 122 16.57 17.81 -2.83
CA ASP A 122 15.80 17.80 -1.59
C ASP A 122 16.71 18.14 -0.39
N PRO A 123 16.55 19.32 0.23
CA PRO A 123 17.39 19.73 1.35
C PRO A 123 17.07 18.96 2.64
N SER A 124 15.90 18.36 2.74
CA SER A 124 15.43 17.62 3.92
C SER A 124 15.93 16.17 3.97
N LEU A 125 16.48 15.67 2.85
CA LEU A 125 17.24 14.43 2.79
C LEU A 125 18.65 14.60 3.38
N CYS A 126 19.10 13.58 4.11
CA CYS A 126 20.46 13.53 4.67
C CYS A 126 21.41 12.89 3.66
N GLU A 127 22.72 13.07 3.82
CA GLU A 127 23.73 12.48 2.92
C GLU A 127 23.56 10.96 2.75
N GLN A 128 23.29 10.29 3.87
CA GLN A 128 22.80 8.92 3.99
C GLN A 128 21.54 8.98 4.84
N HIS A 129 20.38 8.69 4.25
CA HIS A 129 19.10 8.92 4.93
C HIS A 129 18.43 7.61 5.35
N ALA A 130 18.22 6.72 4.39
CA ALA A 130 17.57 5.45 4.64
C ALA A 130 18.29 4.33 3.89
N ARG A 131 18.16 3.11 4.40
CA ARG A 131 18.72 1.92 3.79
C ARG A 131 17.67 0.84 3.70
N LEU A 132 17.64 0.16 2.56
CA LEU A 132 16.87 -1.05 2.31
C LEU A 132 17.83 -2.23 2.26
N ASP A 133 17.67 -3.19 3.16
CA ASP A 133 18.46 -4.42 3.20
C ASP A 133 17.57 -5.62 2.87
N ARG A 134 17.98 -6.49 1.94
CA ARG A 134 17.24 -7.71 1.62
C ARG A 134 17.31 -8.68 2.80
N LEU A 135 16.17 -9.26 3.17
CA LEU A 135 16.12 -10.25 4.23
C LEU A 135 16.30 -11.69 3.70
N PRO A 136 16.92 -12.59 4.49
CA PRO A 136 16.88 -14.02 4.22
C PRO A 136 15.42 -14.51 4.20
N GLY A 137 15.01 -15.19 3.14
CA GLY A 137 13.64 -15.68 2.96
C GLY A 137 12.69 -14.71 2.24
N GLY A 138 13.20 -13.56 1.76
CA GLY A 138 12.42 -12.59 1.00
C GLY A 138 12.01 -11.36 1.82
N GLY A 139 11.49 -10.36 1.12
CA GLY A 139 11.19 -9.05 1.71
C GLY A 139 12.43 -8.19 1.94
N TRP A 140 12.20 -6.97 2.41
CA TRP A 140 13.24 -5.95 2.63
C TRP A 140 13.08 -5.31 3.99
N LEU A 141 14.18 -4.88 4.59
CA LEU A 141 14.22 -4.15 5.85
C LEU A 141 14.53 -2.69 5.57
N LEU A 142 13.56 -1.80 5.79
CA LEU A 142 13.74 -0.36 5.73
C LEU A 142 14.27 0.16 7.07
N THR A 143 15.40 0.86 7.03
CA THR A 143 16.07 1.43 8.19
C THR A 143 16.33 2.92 7.98
N ASP A 144 15.86 3.75 8.91
CA ASP A 144 16.29 5.15 9.02
C ASP A 144 17.69 5.21 9.64
N LEU A 145 18.60 6.01 9.07
CA LEU A 145 20.00 6.09 9.51
C LEU A 145 20.24 7.17 10.58
N GLY A 146 19.23 7.46 11.40
CA GLY A 146 19.32 8.45 12.47
C GLY A 146 19.11 9.88 11.96
N THR A 147 18.20 10.05 11.01
CA THR A 147 18.02 11.32 10.30
C THR A 147 17.14 12.30 11.09
N THR A 148 17.41 13.59 10.93
CA THR A 148 16.65 14.65 11.63
C THR A 148 15.19 14.67 11.18
N ALA A 149 14.96 14.70 9.86
CA ALA A 149 13.62 14.71 9.27
C ALA A 149 12.88 13.37 9.47
N GLY A 150 13.63 12.28 9.60
CA GLY A 150 13.11 10.93 9.74
C GLY A 150 12.63 10.33 8.42
N THR A 151 12.60 9.01 8.39
CA THR A 151 11.90 8.21 7.38
C THR A 151 10.46 7.97 7.81
N TRP A 152 9.51 8.08 6.90
CA TRP A 152 8.07 7.91 7.17
C TRP A 152 7.48 6.82 6.31
N VAL A 153 6.49 6.08 6.81
CA VAL A 153 5.86 4.97 6.07
C VAL A 153 4.36 5.21 6.03
N ARG A 154 3.76 5.06 4.85
CA ARG A 154 2.31 5.18 4.67
C ARG A 154 1.62 3.95 5.27
N VAL A 155 0.60 4.19 6.08
CA VAL A 155 -0.17 3.13 6.75
C VAL A 155 -1.67 3.42 6.67
N THR A 156 -2.48 2.37 6.74
CA THR A 156 -3.95 2.53 6.86
C THR A 156 -4.37 2.78 8.31
N THR A 157 -3.60 2.28 9.28
CA THR A 157 -3.89 2.42 10.70
C THR A 157 -2.62 2.40 11.53
N ALA A 158 -2.60 3.17 12.61
CA ALA A 158 -1.51 3.20 13.57
C ALA A 158 -2.04 3.25 15.00
N ARG A 159 -1.24 2.75 15.94
CA ARG A 159 -1.53 2.91 17.37
C ARG A 159 -0.96 4.25 17.83
N LEU A 160 -1.76 5.03 18.54
CA LEU A 160 -1.33 6.27 19.16
C LEU A 160 -0.85 5.98 20.59
N ARG A 161 0.41 6.31 20.84
CA ARG A 161 1.06 6.34 22.15
C ARG A 161 1.77 7.67 22.30
N PRO A 162 1.93 8.22 23.52
CA PRO A 162 2.73 9.43 23.71
C PRO A 162 4.09 9.33 22.99
N GLY A 163 4.43 10.33 22.18
CA GLY A 163 5.61 10.36 21.31
C GLY A 163 5.40 9.76 19.91
N THR A 164 4.22 9.25 19.58
CA THR A 164 3.92 8.77 18.21
C THR A 164 3.88 9.97 17.26
N ARG A 165 4.75 9.95 16.25
CA ARG A 165 4.81 10.98 15.22
C ARG A 165 4.18 10.46 13.93
N PHE A 166 3.23 11.22 13.41
CA PHE A 166 2.55 10.93 12.17
C PHE A 166 2.41 12.21 11.33
N GLN A 167 2.08 12.07 10.05
CA GLN A 167 1.88 13.16 9.12
C GLN A 167 0.57 12.96 8.38
N LEU A 168 -0.19 14.05 8.25
CA LEU A 168 -1.40 14.16 7.45
C LEU A 168 -1.24 15.39 6.55
N GLY A 169 -1.39 15.23 5.24
CA GLY A 169 -1.08 16.33 4.31
C GLY A 169 0.38 16.76 4.42
N GLY A 170 0.63 18.07 4.55
CA GLY A 170 1.95 18.64 4.80
C GLY A 170 2.31 18.76 6.29
N THR A 171 1.36 18.51 7.18
CA THR A 171 1.50 18.75 8.62
C THR A 171 2.06 17.54 9.36
N ARG A 172 3.13 17.75 10.13
CA ARG A 172 3.69 16.74 11.05
C ARG A 172 3.01 16.89 12.40
N ILE A 173 2.66 15.77 13.02
CA ILE A 173 1.87 15.74 14.25
C ILE A 173 2.50 14.75 15.23
N GLU A 174 2.72 15.17 16.45
CA GLU A 174 3.08 14.30 17.57
C GLU A 174 1.85 14.11 18.48
N PHE A 175 1.48 12.85 18.73
CA PHE A 175 0.53 12.52 19.78
C PHE A 175 1.27 12.57 21.12
N ALA A 176 0.90 13.52 21.96
CA ALA A 176 1.53 13.78 23.25
C ALA A 176 0.52 13.74 24.38
N GLU A 177 1.03 13.81 25.61
CA GLU A 177 0.24 13.84 26.81
C GLU A 177 0.75 14.99 27.68
N ARG A 178 -0.14 15.86 28.15
CA ARG A 178 0.22 16.92 29.10
C ARG A 178 0.68 16.29 30.41
N ALA A 179 1.37 17.08 31.24
CA ALA A 179 1.71 16.66 32.61
C ALA A 179 0.48 16.25 33.45
N SER A 180 -0.72 16.73 33.10
CA SER A 180 -2.00 16.36 33.70
C SER A 180 -2.58 15.02 33.23
N GLY A 181 -1.92 14.32 32.30
CA GLY A 181 -2.44 13.10 31.67
C GLY A 181 -3.42 13.33 30.52
N THR A 182 -3.58 14.59 30.07
CA THR A 182 -4.53 14.94 29.01
C THR A 182 -3.90 14.74 27.63
N PRO A 183 -4.48 13.91 26.75
CA PRO A 183 -3.94 13.70 25.41
C PRO A 183 -4.10 14.95 24.54
N LEU A 184 -3.07 15.26 23.76
CA LEU A 184 -3.08 16.32 22.77
C LEU A 184 -2.37 15.91 21.48
N LEU A 185 -2.66 16.65 20.41
CA LEU A 185 -1.87 16.65 19.19
C LEU A 185 -1.02 17.90 19.16
N VAL A 186 0.29 17.75 19.02
CA VAL A 186 1.22 18.85 18.73
C VAL A 186 1.49 18.81 17.24
N ALA A 187 0.84 19.68 16.49
CA ALA A 187 1.09 19.83 15.07
C ALA A 187 2.24 20.82 14.84
N SER A 188 3.08 20.55 13.85
CA SER A 188 4.10 21.45 13.36
C SER A 188 4.09 21.49 11.83
N ALA A 189 4.14 22.70 11.31
CA ALA A 189 4.31 22.97 9.89
C ALA A 189 5.24 24.18 9.79
N THR A 190 6.32 24.04 9.04
CA THR A 190 7.41 25.02 8.97
C THR A 190 8.03 25.33 10.35
N ALA A 191 7.83 26.53 10.90
CA ALA A 191 8.37 26.98 12.18
C ALA A 191 7.31 27.02 13.31
N ASP A 192 6.03 27.03 12.95
CA ASP A 192 4.94 27.18 13.90
C ASP A 192 4.51 25.83 14.48
N HIS A 193 4.00 25.89 15.70
CA HIS A 193 3.49 24.74 16.43
C HIS A 193 2.11 25.07 17.01
N TRP A 194 1.18 24.12 16.91
CA TRP A 194 -0.18 24.25 17.42
C TRP A 194 -0.53 23.04 18.28
N GLU A 195 -1.19 23.29 19.41
CA GLU A 195 -1.69 22.24 20.29
C GLU A 195 -3.20 22.08 20.14
N TYR A 196 -3.64 20.85 19.87
CA TYR A 196 -5.04 20.49 19.80
C TYR A 196 -5.38 19.52 20.91
N SER A 197 -6.35 19.87 21.75
CA SER A 197 -6.84 18.95 22.78
C SER A 197 -7.61 17.81 22.12
N CYS A 198 -7.30 16.58 22.49
CA CYS A 198 -7.99 15.43 21.92
C CYS A 198 -9.33 15.16 22.66
N PRO A 199 -10.46 15.07 21.94
CA PRO A 199 -11.70 14.54 22.50
C PRO A 199 -11.57 13.07 22.93
N SER A 200 -12.57 12.58 23.66
CA SER A 200 -12.69 11.13 23.88
C SER A 200 -13.00 10.45 22.56
N PRO A 201 -12.32 9.34 22.20
CA PRO A 201 -12.65 8.59 20.99
C PRO A 201 -14.09 8.05 21.03
N PRO A 202 -14.77 7.95 19.88
CA PRO A 202 -14.25 8.28 18.57
C PRO A 202 -14.27 9.79 18.26
N PHE A 203 -13.28 10.26 17.50
CA PHE A 203 -13.25 11.64 16.96
C PHE A 203 -12.51 11.68 15.62
N LEU A 204 -12.76 12.71 14.82
CA LEU A 204 -12.13 12.90 13.51
C LEU A 204 -10.99 13.91 13.59
N ILE A 205 -10.04 13.77 12.69
CA ILE A 205 -9.04 14.79 12.35
C ILE A 205 -9.28 15.15 10.89
N GLY A 206 -9.41 16.43 10.61
CA GLY A 206 -9.85 16.93 9.33
C GLY A 206 -9.38 18.34 9.08
N ARG A 207 -9.75 18.89 7.93
CA ARG A 207 -9.47 20.28 7.61
C ARG A 207 -10.24 21.22 8.53
N ALA A 208 -9.66 22.36 8.88
CA ALA A 208 -10.26 23.35 9.78
C ALA A 208 -11.73 23.71 9.46
N GLU A 209 -12.05 23.83 8.17
CA GLU A 209 -13.40 24.12 7.66
C GLU A 209 -14.44 23.08 8.12
N ALA A 210 -14.07 21.80 8.07
CA ALA A 210 -14.94 20.70 8.48
C ALA A 210 -15.16 20.67 10.01
N ALA A 211 -14.22 21.22 10.79
CA ALA A 211 -14.40 21.37 12.22
C ALA A 211 -15.34 22.51 12.58
N ALA A 212 -15.31 23.62 11.83
CA ALA A 212 -16.23 24.74 12.02
C ALA A 212 -17.69 24.38 11.66
N ALA A 213 -17.89 23.52 10.66
CA ALA A 213 -19.21 23.06 10.23
C ALA A 213 -19.96 22.22 11.29
N GLY A 214 -19.23 21.59 12.22
CA GLY A 214 -19.83 20.80 13.31
C GLY A 214 -20.55 21.64 14.38
N ASP A 215 -20.34 22.96 14.41
CA ASP A 215 -20.87 23.86 15.43
C ASP A 215 -22.12 24.67 14.98
N GLY A 216 -22.64 24.46 13.76
CA GLY A 216 -23.98 24.93 13.40
C GLY A 216 -24.18 25.69 12.08
N GLU A 217 -23.34 25.52 11.06
CA GLU A 217 -23.71 25.94 9.70
C GLU A 217 -23.42 24.80 8.70
N GLU A 218 -24.45 24.44 7.94
CA GLU A 218 -24.51 23.29 7.04
C GLU A 218 -23.42 23.37 5.97
N ALA A 219 -22.29 22.69 6.20
CA ALA A 219 -21.49 22.20 5.08
C ALA A 219 -22.28 21.06 4.43
N GLU A 220 -23.09 21.40 3.41
CA GLU A 220 -23.99 20.47 2.70
C GLU A 220 -23.32 19.16 2.24
N ASP A 221 -21.99 19.17 2.04
CA ASP A 221 -21.22 18.01 1.59
C ASP A 221 -20.75 17.06 2.72
N PHE A 222 -20.76 17.48 4.00
CA PHE A 222 -20.20 16.71 5.11
C PHE A 222 -21.22 16.52 6.24
N ARG A 223 -22.13 15.55 6.08
CA ARG A 223 -22.98 15.10 7.18
C ARG A 223 -22.18 14.23 8.15
N LEU A 224 -21.74 14.84 9.24
CA LEU A 224 -21.14 14.14 10.37
C LEU A 224 -22.23 13.42 11.19
N GLU A 225 -21.86 12.29 11.81
CA GLU A 225 -22.72 11.68 12.82
C GLU A 225 -22.94 12.66 13.98
N GLU A 226 -24.17 12.72 14.50
CA GLU A 226 -24.54 13.64 15.57
C GLU A 226 -23.64 13.44 16.80
N GLY A 227 -22.99 14.51 17.26
CA GLY A 227 -22.06 14.48 18.39
C GLY A 227 -20.61 14.09 18.06
N MET A 228 -20.29 13.76 16.81
CA MET A 228 -18.92 13.48 16.39
C MET A 228 -18.06 14.75 16.42
N ARG A 229 -16.96 14.73 17.16
CA ARG A 229 -16.03 15.87 17.27
C ARG A 229 -14.95 15.80 16.20
N VAL A 230 -14.59 16.96 15.65
CA VAL A 230 -13.52 17.09 14.66
C VAL A 230 -12.41 17.98 15.22
N VAL A 231 -11.18 17.51 15.15
CA VAL A 231 -9.98 18.33 15.33
C VAL A 231 -9.61 18.90 13.95
N GLY A 232 -9.84 20.20 13.78
CA GLY A 232 -9.57 20.91 12.55
C GLY A 232 -8.12 21.40 12.47
N ILE A 233 -7.43 21.04 11.39
CA ILE A 233 -6.06 21.49 11.09
C ILE A 233 -6.10 22.33 9.81
N ASP A 234 -5.45 23.49 9.84
CA ASP A 234 -5.35 24.39 8.69
C ASP A 234 -4.22 23.95 7.76
N ASP A 235 -4.54 23.00 6.88
CA ASP A 235 -3.64 22.48 5.85
C ASP A 235 -4.47 22.09 4.61
N PRO A 236 -4.22 22.69 3.44
CA PRO A 236 -4.97 22.39 2.21
C PRO A 236 -4.78 20.94 1.73
N PHE A 237 -3.69 20.29 2.11
CA PHE A 237 -3.42 18.89 1.80
C PHE A 237 -4.09 17.92 2.78
N ILE A 238 -4.75 18.41 3.83
CA ILE A 238 -5.61 17.61 4.70
C ILE A 238 -7.02 17.56 4.10
N SER A 239 -7.52 16.35 3.82
CA SER A 239 -8.92 16.10 3.47
C SER A 239 -9.88 16.62 4.56
N PRO A 240 -11.09 17.09 4.20
CA PRO A 240 -12.10 17.52 5.16
C PRO A 240 -12.34 16.52 6.29
N ILE A 241 -12.37 15.22 5.96
CA ILE A 241 -12.24 14.12 6.92
C ILE A 241 -11.01 13.31 6.52
N HIS A 242 -9.91 13.43 7.28
CA HIS A 242 -8.63 12.83 6.92
C HIS A 242 -8.31 11.58 7.74
N ALA A 243 -8.60 11.62 9.03
CA ALA A 243 -8.35 10.48 9.88
C ALA A 243 -9.43 10.35 10.94
N GLU A 244 -9.62 9.12 11.38
CA GLU A 244 -10.53 8.77 12.46
C GLU A 244 -9.73 8.18 13.60
N VAL A 245 -9.90 8.72 14.80
CA VAL A 245 -9.29 8.19 16.02
C VAL A 245 -10.34 7.41 16.78
N ILE A 246 -10.07 6.13 17.00
CA ILE A 246 -10.96 5.19 17.69
C ILE A 246 -10.31 4.62 18.94
N ALA A 247 -11.13 4.23 19.92
CA ALA A 247 -10.67 3.48 21.08
C ALA A 247 -10.32 2.04 20.65
N GLY A 248 -9.10 1.59 20.95
CA GLY A 248 -8.69 0.19 20.82
C GLY A 248 -8.53 -0.49 22.18
N ARG A 249 -8.42 -1.82 22.15
CA ARG A 249 -8.22 -2.65 23.37
C ARG A 249 -7.02 -2.26 24.24
N ARG A 250 -6.03 -1.56 23.67
CA ARG A 250 -4.79 -1.16 24.35
C ARG A 250 -4.46 0.32 24.14
N GLY A 251 -5.48 1.18 24.04
CA GLY A 251 -5.31 2.61 23.77
C GLY A 251 -5.75 2.98 22.37
N TRP A 252 -5.49 4.21 21.97
CA TRP A 252 -6.11 4.80 20.81
C TRP A 252 -5.48 4.32 19.51
N ARG A 253 -6.28 4.29 18.46
CA ARG A 253 -5.84 3.97 17.10
C ARG A 253 -6.29 5.08 16.18
N ILE A 254 -5.42 5.46 15.27
CA ILE A 254 -5.75 6.35 14.16
C ILE A 254 -5.94 5.49 12.89
N VAL A 255 -6.92 5.85 12.08
CA VAL A 255 -7.29 5.19 10.83
C VAL A 255 -7.33 6.24 9.73
N ASN A 256 -6.67 5.96 8.60
CA ASN A 256 -6.69 6.84 7.45
C ASN A 256 -8.08 6.85 6.78
N ARG A 257 -8.61 8.03 6.53
CA ARG A 257 -9.80 8.31 5.71
C ARG A 257 -9.52 9.28 4.57
N GLY A 258 -8.33 9.90 4.58
CA GLY A 258 -7.94 10.98 3.69
C GLY A 258 -7.18 10.53 2.45
N LEU A 259 -7.16 11.44 1.46
CA LEU A 259 -6.54 11.24 0.16
C LEU A 259 -5.02 11.10 0.25
N ASN A 260 -4.37 12.03 0.95
CA ASN A 260 -2.91 12.09 1.04
C ASN A 260 -2.30 11.07 2.03
N GLY A 261 -3.16 10.30 2.70
CA GLY A 261 -2.77 9.17 3.52
C GLY A 261 -2.28 9.56 4.91
N LEU A 262 -2.23 8.54 5.77
CA LEU A 262 -1.60 8.60 7.08
C LEU A 262 -0.17 8.08 6.96
N TRP A 263 0.80 8.92 7.33
CA TRP A 263 2.21 8.54 7.35
C TRP A 263 2.70 8.48 8.80
N VAL A 264 3.48 7.47 9.16
CA VAL A 264 4.02 7.33 10.52
C VAL A 264 5.53 7.32 10.46
N ARG A 265 6.17 8.08 11.36
CA ARG A 265 7.63 8.12 11.44
C ARG A 265 8.14 6.77 11.88
N LEU A 266 9.14 6.27 11.17
CA LEU A 266 9.84 5.05 11.47
C LEU A 266 10.65 5.20 12.77
N ALA A 267 10.35 4.39 13.77
CA ALA A 267 11.07 4.40 15.06
C ALA A 267 12.08 3.24 15.18
N THR A 268 11.79 2.12 14.52
CA THR A 268 12.65 0.93 14.45
C THR A 268 12.66 0.43 13.02
N PRO A 269 13.69 -0.32 12.57
CA PRO A 269 13.68 -0.94 11.25
C PRO A 269 12.37 -1.67 10.97
N LEU A 270 11.78 -1.44 9.79
CA LEU A 270 10.50 -2.01 9.38
C LEU A 270 10.73 -3.04 8.29
N ARG A 271 10.22 -4.25 8.54
CA ARG A 271 10.16 -5.30 7.54
C ARG A 271 9.02 -5.02 6.55
N LEU A 272 9.36 -5.04 5.27
CA LEU A 272 8.49 -4.83 4.12
C LEU A 272 8.37 -6.15 3.36
N ASP A 273 7.27 -6.86 3.64
CA ASP A 273 6.93 -8.16 3.02
C ASP A 273 5.91 -8.03 1.89
N ALA A 274 5.45 -6.80 1.62
CA ALA A 274 4.55 -6.45 0.53
C ALA A 274 4.99 -5.11 -0.07
N THR A 275 4.35 -4.73 -1.17
CA THR A 275 4.54 -3.40 -1.74
C THR A 275 4.21 -2.34 -0.69
N ALA A 276 5.05 -1.32 -0.56
CA ALA A 276 4.93 -0.33 0.51
C ALA A 276 5.36 1.05 0.03
N GLN A 277 4.74 2.09 0.60
CA GLN A 277 5.13 3.48 0.35
C GLN A 277 5.88 4.04 1.56
N PHE A 278 6.99 4.70 1.29
CA PHE A 278 7.77 5.39 2.32
C PHE A 278 8.25 6.74 1.78
N GLN A 279 8.64 7.62 2.68
CA GLN A 279 9.06 8.97 2.40
C GLN A 279 10.36 9.25 3.15
N CYS A 280 11.33 9.80 2.44
CA CYS A 280 12.61 10.26 2.98
C CYS A 280 12.77 11.72 2.58
N GLY A 281 12.83 12.63 3.55
CA GLY A 281 12.70 14.05 3.25
C GLY A 281 11.30 14.42 2.75
N GLU A 282 11.20 15.07 1.59
CA GLU A 282 9.96 15.34 0.86
C GLU A 282 9.71 14.31 -0.25
N GLN A 283 10.75 13.61 -0.68
CA GLN A 283 10.66 12.57 -1.72
C GLN A 283 9.86 11.34 -1.24
N ARG A 284 8.88 10.93 -2.06
CA ARG A 284 8.10 9.70 -1.87
C ARG A 284 8.66 8.55 -2.70
N PHE A 285 8.57 7.35 -2.16
CA PHE A 285 9.04 6.11 -2.77
C PHE A 285 7.99 5.01 -2.67
N VAL A 286 7.97 4.12 -3.66
CA VAL A 286 7.23 2.85 -3.61
C VAL A 286 8.22 1.71 -3.74
N LEU A 287 8.29 0.83 -2.75
CA LEU A 287 8.96 -0.45 -2.87
C LEU A 287 7.96 -1.46 -3.45
N GLU A 288 8.21 -1.99 -4.64
CA GLU A 288 7.45 -3.06 -5.26
C GLU A 288 8.23 -4.37 -5.17
N LEU A 289 7.67 -5.36 -4.49
CA LEU A 289 8.28 -6.69 -4.42
C LEU A 289 7.97 -7.46 -5.70
N LEU A 290 9.00 -7.95 -6.37
CA LEU A 290 8.83 -8.87 -7.48
C LEU A 290 8.67 -10.26 -6.88
N GLU A 291 7.45 -10.78 -6.89
CA GLU A 291 7.08 -12.06 -6.31
C GLU A 291 8.04 -13.19 -6.72
N ALA A 292 8.39 -14.03 -5.74
CA ALA A 292 8.68 -15.44 -6.01
C ALA A 292 7.34 -16.18 -6.03
N PRO A 293 7.06 -17.09 -6.98
CA PRO A 293 5.81 -17.84 -6.95
C PRO A 293 5.76 -18.73 -5.70
N LEU A 294 4.53 -18.97 -5.22
CA LEU A 294 4.22 -19.94 -4.18
C LEU A 294 4.97 -21.24 -4.43
N ALA A 295 5.74 -21.69 -3.44
CA ALA A 295 6.27 -23.04 -3.44
C ALA A 295 5.10 -24.01 -3.50
N SER A 296 5.04 -24.80 -4.58
CA SER A 296 4.15 -25.95 -4.77
C SER A 296 4.32 -26.98 -3.66
#